data_AF-A0A352LUC9-F1
#
_entry.id   AF-A0A352LUC9-F1
#
_cell.length_a   1.000
_cell.length_b   1.000
_cell.length_c   1.000
_cell.angle_alpha   90.00
_cell.angle_beta   90.00
_cell.angle_gamma   90.00
#
_symmetry.space_group_name_H-M   'P 1'
#
loop_
_entity.id
_entity.type
_entity.pdbx_description
1 polymer ?
#
loop_
_entity_poly.entity_id
_entity_poly.type
_entity_poly.pdbx_seq_one_letter_code
_entity_poly.pdbx_strand_id
1 'polypeptide(L)' 'KQQKHQRYGYKIFQEATKLGAFMRPLGNTIYWLPPLNIKQSTLMHLSEITSRAINEVFA' A
#
# COMPACT_ATOMS: atom_id res chain seq x y z
N LYS A 1 23.83 -12.68 -13.40
CA LYS A 1 22.64 -13.29 -12.75
C LYS A 1 21.68 -12.16 -12.42
N GLN A 2 20.52 -12.08 -13.09
CA GLN A 2 19.52 -11.06 -12.80
C GLN A 2 19.05 -11.25 -11.35
N GLN A 3 19.29 -10.28 -10.48
CA GLN A 3 18.69 -10.28 -9.14
C GLN A 3 17.17 -10.26 -9.35
N LYS A 4 16.47 -11.30 -8.88
CA LYS A 4 15.00 -11.32 -8.81
C LYS A 4 14.60 -10.11 -7.96
N HIS A 5 14.19 -9.02 -8.61
CA HIS A 5 13.68 -7.85 -7.90
C HIS A 5 12.42 -8.30 -7.14
N GLN A 6 12.55 -8.45 -5.82
CA GLN A 6 11.43 -8.72 -4.94
C GLN A 6 10.41 -7.61 -5.15
N ARG A 7 9.22 -7.98 -5.66
CA ARG A 7 8.14 -7.02 -5.98
C ARG A 7 7.44 -6.55 -4.70
N TYR A 8 8.16 -5.88 -3.80
CA TYR A 8 7.64 -5.52 -2.48
C TYR A 8 6.40 -4.62 -2.58
N GLY A 9 6.40 -3.63 -3.48
CA GLY A 9 5.21 -2.80 -3.70
C GLY A 9 3.97 -3.62 -4.09
N TYR A 10 4.14 -4.68 -4.89
CA TYR A 10 3.03 -5.59 -5.24
C TYR A 10 2.54 -6.40 -4.04
N LYS A 11 3.46 -6.92 -3.21
CA LYS A 11 3.09 -7.67 -2.00
C LYS A 11 2.32 -6.80 -1.01
N ILE A 12 2.79 -5.58 -0.78
CA ILE A 12 2.12 -4.61 0.11
C ILE A 12 0.74 -4.25 -0.43
N PHE A 13 0.61 -4.06 -1.74
CA PHE A 13 -0.70 -3.85 -2.38
C PHE A 13 -1.67 -5.01 -2.11
N GLN A 14 -1.20 -6.27 -2.17
CA GLN A 14 -2.04 -7.43 -1.87
C GLN A 14 -2.51 -7.42 -0.41
N GLU A 15 -1.64 -7.14 0.55
CA GLU A 15 -2.03 -7.06 1.97
C GLU A 15 -2.98 -5.89 2.24
N ALA A 16 -2.70 -4.71 1.70
CA ALA A 16 -3.58 -3.54 1.83
C ALA A 16 -4.98 -3.79 1.25
N THR A 17 -5.07 -4.51 0.13
CA THR A 17 -6.35 -4.85 -0.52
C THR A 17 -7.22 -5.74 0.37
N LYS A 18 -6.63 -6.70 1.11
CA LYS A 18 -7.37 -7.53 2.07
C LYS A 18 -7.98 -6.71 3.21
N LEU A 19 -7.34 -5.59 3.55
CA LEU A 19 -7.76 -4.66 4.59
C LEU A 19 -8.71 -3.57 4.07
N GLY A 20 -9.07 -3.59 2.77
CA GLY A 20 -10.01 -2.65 2.17
C GLY A 20 -9.39 -1.37 1.60
N ALA A 21 -8.06 -1.29 1.50
CA ALA A 21 -7.38 -0.17 0.85
C ALA A 21 -6.90 -0.53 -0.56
N PHE A 22 -7.36 0.24 -1.54
CA PHE A 22 -6.84 0.17 -2.90
C PHE A 22 -5.78 1.26 -3.11
N MET A 23 -4.58 0.86 -3.55
CA MET A 23 -3.44 1.73 -3.80
C MET A 23 -2.67 1.20 -5.01
N ARG A 24 -1.97 2.06 -5.76
CA ARG A 24 -1.26 1.61 -6.96
C ARG A 24 0.24 1.45 -6.70
N PRO A 25 0.79 0.24 -6.85
CA PRO A 25 2.23 0.02 -6.78
C PRO A 25 2.91 0.37 -8.11
N LEU A 26 4.08 1.01 -8.03
CA LEU A 26 5.02 1.29 -9.11
C LEU A 26 6.39 0.76 -8.69
N GLY A 27 6.65 -0.52 -8.97
CA GLY A 27 7.84 -1.20 -8.45
C GLY A 27 7.79 -1.32 -6.92
N ASN A 28 8.69 -0.62 -6.23
CA ASN A 28 8.74 -0.53 -4.76
C ASN A 28 8.18 0.79 -4.22
N THR A 29 7.66 1.66 -5.08
CA THR A 29 6.93 2.86 -4.68
C THR A 29 5.44 2.55 -4.63
N ILE A 30 4.73 3.06 -3.63
CA ILE A 30 3.27 3.00 -3.59
C ILE A 30 2.72 4.41 -3.49
N TYR A 31 1.65 4.68 -4.24
CA TYR A 31 0.99 5.98 -4.18
C TYR A 31 -0.51 5.83 -3.93
N TRP A 32 -1.06 6.86 -3.29
CA TRP A 32 -2.50 7.07 -3.16
C TRP A 32 -2.96 8.08 -4.21
N LEU A 33 -4.19 7.93 -4.67
CA LEU A 33 -4.89 8.94 -5.45
C LEU A 33 -6.32 9.09 -4.91
N PRO A 34 -6.48 9.62 -3.68
CA PRO A 34 -7.79 9.77 -3.10
C PRO A 34 -8.56 10.93 -3.77
N PRO A 35 -9.90 10.95 -3.68
CA PRO A 35 -10.69 12.11 -4.06
C PRO A 35 -10.27 13.37 -3.31
N LEU A 36 -10.36 14.54 -3.94
CA LEU A 36 -9.99 15.83 -3.32
C LEU A 36 -10.86 16.18 -2.10
N ASN A 37 -12.07 15.65 -2.04
CA ASN A 37 -13.03 15.83 -0.95
C ASN A 37 -13.01 14.67 0.07
N ILE A 38 -11.96 13.85 0.09
CA ILE A 38 -11.82 12.77 1.05
C ILE A 38 -11.89 13.32 2.49
N LYS A 39 -12.65 12.65 3.35
CA LYS A 39 -12.70 13.01 4.78
C LYS A 39 -11.34 12.74 5.41
N GLN A 40 -10.89 13.63 6.30
CA GLN A 40 -9.63 13.45 7.03
C GLN A 40 -9.56 12.09 7.74
N SER A 41 -10.65 11.64 8.35
CA SER A 41 -10.71 10.33 9.02
C SER A 41 -10.48 9.16 8.06
N THR A 42 -11.04 9.21 6.85
CA THR A 42 -10.82 8.20 5.81
C THR A 42 -9.37 8.21 5.33
N LEU A 43 -8.76 9.38 5.18
CA LEU A 43 -7.34 9.51 4.82
C LEU A 43 -6.43 8.93 5.92
N MET A 44 -6.73 9.19 7.19
CA MET A 44 -6.00 8.59 8.32
C MET A 44 -6.13 7.07 8.34
N HIS A 45 -7.33 6.55 8.07
CA HIS A 45 -7.55 5.11 8.00
C HIS A 45 -6.79 4.45 6.84
N LEU A 46 -6.74 5.10 5.67
CA LEU A 46 -5.92 4.66 4.54
C LEU A 46 -4.42 4.61 4.91
N SER A 47 -3.94 5.61 5.65
CA SER A 47 -2.56 5.62 6.18
C SER A 47 -2.30 4.45 7.13
N GLU A 48 -3.25 4.16 8.02
CA GLU A 48 -3.13 3.07 8.97
C GLU A 48 -3.07 1.71 8.28
N ILE A 49 -3.99 1.46 7.33
CA ILE A 49 -3.97 0.23 6.52
C ILE A 49 -2.63 0.10 5.78
N THR A 50 -2.13 1.19 5.20
CA THR A 50 -0.85 1.21 4.49
C THR A 50 0.31 0.81 5.39
N SER A 51 0.41 1.39 6.59
CA SER A 51 1.46 1.04 7.55
C SER A 51 1.37 -0.42 8.01
N ARG A 52 0.15 -0.92 8.26
CA ARG A 52 -0.08 -2.32 8.62
C ARG A 52 0.36 -3.27 7.51
N ALA A 53 0.00 -2.99 6.27
CA ALA A 53 0.36 -3.80 5.11
C ALA A 53 1.88 -3.81 4.86
N ILE A 54 2.58 -2.70 5.10
CA ILE A 54 4.05 -2.64 5.04
C ILE A 54 4.65 -3.56 6.11
N ASN A 55 4.19 -3.43 7.37
CA ASN A 55 4.68 -4.26 8.46
C ASN A 55 4.45 -5.75 8.20
N GLU A 56 3.29 -6.14 7.68
CA GLU A 56 3.00 -7.56 7.36
C GLU A 56 3.96 -8.16 6.32
N VAL A 57 4.47 -7.34 5.40
CA VAL A 57 5.41 -7.81 4.36
C VAL A 57 6.86 -7.90 4.84
N PHE A 58 7.22 -7.11 5.87
CA PHE A 58 8.61 -6.97 6.33
C PHE A 58 8.86 -7.45 7.77
N ALA A 59 7.82 -7.78 8.54
CA ALA A 59 7.93 -8.49 9.81
C ALA A 59 8.37 -9.94 9.59
#